data_AF-A0AAU9W453-F1
#
_entry.id   AF-A0AAU9W453-F1
#
_cell.length_a   1.000
_cell.length_b   1.000
_cell.length_c   1.000
_cell.angle_alpha   90.00
_cell.angle_beta   90.00
_cell.angle_gamma   90.00
#
_symmetry.space_group_name_H-M   'P 1'
#
loop_
_entity.id
_entity.type
_entity.pdbx_description
1 polymer ?
#
loop_
_entity_poly.entity_id
_entity_poly.type
_entity_poly.pdbx_seq_one_letter_code
_entity_poly.pdbx_strand_id
1 'polypeptide(L)'
;MSGLPREILKWIQSLDLSHPVRNTRRDFSNGYLVAEIFSWYFPQEIEMHSYDNGTSLPCRQGNWSQLQRFFQRHEFDIPKEVIEGTIHCKPNAAALLMEKIYFLLTNRKIKSAPVEDEYNFTDSNYQEQLPAHARSTASMAIKNNIANTELSTDPDRILCQQKAQAIINDHLEHRRQERVEDPRRFGIRPTLGQRCPRKVPPSNYNESLQRPQRHTKGHKIEGNPDENQPAKYTEIQVNQVTGTSEGFLPPIQTTGMYSMVH
;
A
#
# COMPACT_ATOMS: atom_id res chain seq x y z
N MET A 1 6.26 -22.87 -14.82
CA MET A 1 6.32 -23.94 -13.80
C MET A 1 5.19 -23.70 -12.82
N SER A 2 4.55 -24.76 -12.32
CA SER A 2 3.32 -24.71 -11.49
C SER A 2 3.46 -23.97 -10.16
N GLY A 3 4.67 -23.61 -9.73
CA GLY A 3 4.92 -22.83 -8.50
C GLY A 3 4.55 -23.55 -7.21
N LEU A 4 4.11 -24.81 -7.28
CA LEU A 4 3.72 -25.62 -6.14
C LEU A 4 4.88 -26.51 -5.66
N PRO A 5 5.01 -26.73 -4.35
CA PRO A 5 5.86 -27.76 -3.78
C PRO A 5 5.60 -29.14 -4.40
N ARG A 6 6.66 -29.93 -4.58
CA ARG A 6 6.59 -31.28 -5.17
C ARG A 6 5.63 -32.21 -4.43
N GLU A 7 5.55 -32.07 -3.11
CA GLU A 7 4.67 -32.86 -2.25
C GLU A 7 3.19 -32.62 -2.59
N ILE A 8 2.79 -31.36 -2.78
CA ILE A 8 1.43 -31.00 -3.20
C ILE A 8 1.15 -31.51 -4.61
N LEU A 9 2.10 -31.37 -5.54
CA LEU A 9 1.91 -31.84 -6.91
C LEU A 9 1.64 -33.34 -6.96
N LYS A 10 2.38 -34.14 -6.18
CA LYS A 10 2.15 -35.58 -6.06
C LYS A 10 0.79 -35.90 -5.44
N TRP A 11 0.41 -35.16 -4.41
CA TRP A 11 -0.89 -35.33 -3.77
C TRP A 11 -2.04 -35.03 -4.72
N ILE A 12 -2.01 -33.89 -5.43
CA ILE A 12 -3.00 -33.55 -6.46
C ILE A 12 -3.07 -34.65 -7.53
N GLN A 13 -1.92 -35.15 -7.99
CA GLN A 13 -1.87 -36.24 -8.99
C GLN A 13 -2.46 -37.55 -8.47
N SER A 14 -2.49 -37.78 -7.17
CA SER A 14 -3.10 -38.98 -6.57
C SER A 14 -4.61 -38.90 -6.40
N LEU A 15 -5.22 -37.72 -6.58
CA LEU A 15 -6.67 -37.50 -6.44
C LEU A 15 -7.43 -37.73 -7.75
N ASP A 16 -6.80 -38.29 -8.80
CA ASP A 16 -7.44 -38.60 -10.10
C ASP A 16 -8.46 -37.55 -10.58
N LEU A 17 -8.08 -36.27 -10.52
CA LEU A 17 -8.96 -35.15 -10.88
C LEU A 17 -9.35 -35.20 -12.36
N SER A 18 -10.56 -34.72 -12.67
CA SER A 18 -11.12 -34.69 -14.02
C SER A 18 -10.28 -33.87 -15.01
N HIS A 19 -9.57 -32.85 -14.50
CA HIS A 19 -8.67 -32.04 -15.31
C HIS A 19 -7.25 -31.96 -14.72
N PRO A 20 -6.21 -32.09 -15.56
CA PRO A 20 -4.83 -31.98 -15.10
C PRO A 20 -4.48 -30.51 -14.77
N VAL A 21 -3.86 -30.29 -13.61
CA VAL A 21 -3.35 -28.97 -13.21
C VAL A 21 -2.05 -28.66 -13.96
N ARG A 22 -2.11 -27.70 -14.89
CA ARG A 22 -0.96 -27.23 -15.68
C ARG A 22 -0.51 -25.83 -15.25
N ASN A 23 -1.46 -24.96 -14.97
CA ASN A 23 -1.25 -23.60 -14.52
C ASN A 23 -2.03 -23.37 -13.23
N THR A 24 -1.39 -23.62 -12.09
CA THR A 24 -1.95 -23.46 -10.74
C THR A 24 -2.76 -22.16 -10.58
N ARG A 25 -2.22 -21.02 -11.03
CA ARG A 25 -2.94 -19.73 -10.90
C ARG A 25 -4.25 -19.71 -11.66
N ARG A 26 -4.27 -20.24 -12.88
CA ARG A 26 -5.46 -20.24 -13.74
C ARG A 26 -6.44 -21.32 -13.35
N ASP A 27 -5.94 -22.54 -13.14
CA ASP A 27 -6.74 -23.74 -12.97
C ASP A 27 -7.50 -23.71 -11.64
N PHE A 28 -6.88 -23.20 -10.56
CA PHE A 28 -7.55 -23.02 -9.28
C PHE A 28 -8.37 -21.73 -9.16
N SER A 29 -8.20 -20.74 -10.05
CA SER A 29 -8.97 -19.49 -9.99
C SER A 29 -10.48 -19.68 -10.11
N ASN A 30 -10.93 -20.75 -10.76
CA ASN A 30 -12.35 -21.05 -10.92
C ASN A 30 -12.99 -21.65 -9.66
N GLY A 31 -12.21 -22.29 -8.79
CA GLY A 31 -12.75 -23.02 -7.64
C GLY A 31 -13.33 -24.40 -7.98
N TYR A 32 -13.62 -24.72 -9.26
CA TYR A 32 -14.11 -26.04 -9.66
C TYR A 32 -13.18 -27.18 -9.20
N LEU A 33 -11.87 -27.07 -9.48
CA LEU A 33 -10.89 -28.06 -9.03
C LEU A 33 -10.74 -28.11 -7.51
N VAL A 34 -10.97 -26.98 -6.83
CA VAL A 34 -10.95 -26.95 -5.36
C VAL A 34 -12.15 -27.73 -4.83
N ALA A 35 -13.35 -27.52 -5.39
CA ALA A 35 -14.53 -28.31 -5.06
C ALA A 35 -14.32 -29.80 -5.33
N GLU A 36 -13.71 -30.15 -6.46
CA GLU A 36 -13.38 -31.53 -6.80
C GLU A 36 -12.42 -32.16 -5.78
N ILE A 37 -11.38 -31.44 -5.35
CA ILE A 37 -10.47 -31.92 -4.30
C ILE A 37 -11.24 -32.19 -3.01
N PHE A 38 -12.13 -31.28 -2.58
CA PHE A 38 -12.90 -31.50 -1.37
C PHE A 38 -13.98 -32.59 -1.52
N SER A 39 -14.52 -32.85 -2.73
CA SER A 39 -15.53 -33.89 -2.93
C SER A 39 -14.97 -35.30 -2.72
N TRP A 40 -13.65 -35.50 -2.90
CA TRP A 40 -12.96 -36.73 -2.49
C TRP A 40 -13.03 -37.02 -0.99
N TYR A 41 -13.02 -35.97 -0.16
CA TYR A 41 -13.02 -36.08 1.29
C TYR A 41 -14.44 -35.94 1.87
N PHE A 42 -15.32 -35.20 1.20
CA PHE A 42 -16.67 -34.87 1.62
C PHE A 42 -17.70 -35.13 0.50
N PRO A 43 -17.82 -36.37 -0.01
CA PRO A 43 -18.64 -36.68 -1.20
C PRO A 43 -20.14 -36.45 -1.00
N GLN A 44 -20.61 -36.44 0.25
CA GLN A 44 -22.02 -36.21 0.58
C GLN A 44 -22.38 -34.72 0.70
N GLU A 45 -21.39 -33.85 0.81
CA GLU A 45 -21.59 -32.42 1.06
C GLU A 45 -21.26 -31.54 -0.15
N ILE A 46 -20.48 -32.07 -1.09
CA ILE A 46 -20.10 -31.37 -2.32
C ILE A 46 -20.71 -32.06 -3.52
N GLU A 47 -21.70 -31.38 -4.09
CA GLU A 47 -22.36 -31.79 -5.31
C GLU A 47 -21.64 -31.19 -6.52
N MET A 48 -20.78 -31.96 -7.20
CA MET A 48 -19.97 -31.44 -8.32
C MET A 48 -20.78 -30.85 -9.48
N HIS A 49 -22.06 -31.23 -9.63
CA HIS A 49 -22.95 -30.66 -10.65
C HIS A 49 -23.41 -29.22 -10.33
N SER A 50 -23.26 -28.75 -9.09
CA SER A 50 -23.57 -27.36 -8.70
C SER A 50 -22.43 -26.38 -9.02
N TYR A 51 -21.27 -26.89 -9.42
CA TYR A 51 -20.08 -26.12 -9.78
C TYR A 51 -19.93 -26.06 -11.30
N ASP A 52 -19.68 -24.86 -11.82
CA ASP A 52 -19.54 -24.63 -13.25
C ASP A 52 -18.05 -24.53 -13.64
N ASN A 53 -17.65 -25.17 -14.73
CA ASN A 53 -16.30 -25.10 -15.29
C ASN A 53 -16.12 -23.87 -16.22
N GLY A 54 -17.10 -22.97 -16.26
CA GLY A 54 -17.06 -21.71 -16.98
C GLY A 54 -15.89 -20.81 -16.58
N THR A 55 -15.33 -20.07 -17.53
CA THR A 55 -14.15 -19.22 -17.29
C THR A 55 -14.49 -17.78 -16.92
N SER A 56 -15.77 -17.40 -16.96
CA SER A 56 -16.24 -16.05 -16.68
C SER A 56 -16.10 -15.69 -15.20
N LEU A 57 -15.84 -14.43 -14.89
CA LEU A 57 -15.65 -13.98 -13.51
C LEU A 57 -16.88 -14.25 -12.60
N PRO A 58 -18.14 -14.02 -13.04
CA PRO A 58 -19.31 -14.38 -12.24
C PRO A 58 -19.41 -15.88 -11.93
N CYS A 59 -19.02 -16.75 -12.88
CA CYS A 59 -18.95 -18.19 -12.66
C CYS A 59 -17.96 -18.54 -11.53
N ARG A 60 -16.74 -17.97 -11.60
CA ARG A 60 -15.73 -18.16 -10.54
C ARG A 60 -16.27 -17.69 -9.18
N GLN A 61 -16.86 -16.49 -9.12
CA GLN A 61 -17.42 -15.94 -7.89
C GLN A 61 -18.55 -16.81 -7.32
N GLY A 62 -19.40 -17.37 -8.18
CA GLY A 62 -20.46 -18.29 -7.79
C GLY A 62 -19.92 -19.57 -7.15
N ASN A 63 -18.94 -20.21 -7.80
CA ASN A 63 -18.24 -21.38 -7.27
C ASN A 63 -17.56 -21.08 -5.92
N TRP A 64 -16.82 -19.97 -5.84
CA TRP A 64 -16.13 -19.57 -4.62
C TRP A 64 -17.08 -19.20 -3.48
N SER A 65 -18.24 -18.62 -3.79
CA SER A 65 -19.27 -18.35 -2.79
C SER A 65 -19.84 -19.64 -2.17
N GLN A 66 -19.98 -20.71 -2.97
CA GLN A 66 -20.38 -22.03 -2.47
C GLN A 66 -19.28 -22.63 -1.57
N LEU A 67 -18.02 -22.59 -2.03
CA LEU A 67 -16.86 -23.07 -1.26
C LEU A 67 -16.70 -22.32 0.06
N GLN A 68 -16.84 -21.00 0.07
CA GLN A 68 -16.72 -20.19 1.29
C GLN A 68 -17.76 -20.59 2.35
N ARG A 69 -19.01 -20.86 1.95
CA ARG A 69 -20.04 -21.35 2.88
C ARG A 69 -19.70 -22.74 3.41
N PHE A 70 -19.14 -23.61 2.56
CA PHE A 70 -18.66 -24.93 2.96
C PHE A 70 -17.48 -24.82 3.96
N PHE A 71 -16.49 -23.98 3.69
CA PHE A 71 -15.36 -23.73 4.59
C PHE A 71 -15.81 -23.18 5.95
N GLN A 72 -16.76 -22.25 5.95
CA GLN A 72 -17.33 -21.70 7.17
C GLN A 72 -18.04 -22.77 8.01
N ARG A 73 -18.77 -23.70 7.37
CA ARG A 73 -19.48 -24.79 8.05
C ARG A 73 -18.53 -25.79 8.73
N HIS A 74 -17.39 -26.06 8.09
CA HIS A 74 -16.35 -26.98 8.59
C HIS A 74 -15.28 -26.30 9.44
N GLU A 75 -15.43 -25.00 9.72
CA GLU A 75 -14.47 -24.19 10.47
C GLU A 75 -13.04 -24.23 9.88
N PHE A 76 -12.94 -24.33 8.54
CA PHE A 76 -11.65 -24.28 7.86
C PHE A 76 -11.10 -22.85 7.87
N ASP A 77 -9.94 -22.69 8.50
CA ASP A 77 -9.22 -21.43 8.58
C ASP A 77 -8.48 -21.13 7.26
N ILE A 78 -9.23 -20.64 6.27
CA ILE A 78 -8.72 -20.16 4.99
C ILE A 78 -8.98 -18.65 4.90
N PRO A 79 -7.95 -17.80 4.94
CA PRO A 79 -8.13 -16.36 4.91
C PRO A 79 -8.78 -15.87 3.61
N LYS A 80 -9.64 -14.86 3.74
CA LYS A 80 -10.40 -14.30 2.62
C LYS A 80 -9.46 -13.73 1.55
N GLU A 81 -8.35 -13.13 1.96
CA GLU A 81 -7.34 -12.53 1.10
C GLU A 81 -6.77 -13.57 0.12
N VAL A 82 -6.56 -14.81 0.59
CA VAL A 82 -6.04 -15.93 -0.22
C VAL A 82 -7.07 -16.36 -1.26
N ILE A 83 -8.34 -16.42 -0.88
CA ILE A 83 -9.45 -16.76 -1.77
C ILE A 83 -9.59 -15.68 -2.84
N GLU A 84 -9.70 -14.41 -2.46
CA GLU A 84 -9.80 -13.27 -3.38
C GLU A 84 -8.57 -13.19 -4.29
N GLY A 85 -7.37 -13.36 -3.73
CA GLY A 85 -6.14 -13.45 -4.49
C GLY A 85 -6.17 -14.57 -5.53
N THR A 86 -6.75 -15.72 -5.19
CA THR A 86 -6.87 -16.87 -6.11
C THR A 86 -7.89 -16.61 -7.21
N ILE A 87 -9.07 -16.06 -6.89
CA ILE A 87 -10.11 -15.67 -7.86
C ILE A 87 -9.53 -14.75 -8.94
N HIS A 88 -8.73 -13.78 -8.50
CA HIS A 88 -8.11 -12.77 -9.35
C HIS A 88 -6.76 -13.18 -9.92
N CYS A 89 -6.39 -14.46 -9.79
CA CYS A 89 -5.14 -15.02 -10.27
C CYS A 89 -3.89 -14.26 -9.77
N LYS A 90 -3.89 -13.66 -8.58
CA LYS A 90 -2.72 -12.99 -8.01
C LYS A 90 -1.53 -13.94 -7.90
N PRO A 91 -0.28 -13.44 -8.05
CA PRO A 91 0.91 -14.29 -7.86
C PRO A 91 0.90 -14.91 -6.46
N ASN A 92 1.35 -16.15 -6.35
CA ASN A 92 1.45 -16.95 -5.11
C ASN A 92 0.14 -17.26 -4.37
N ALA A 93 -0.97 -16.57 -4.61
CA ALA A 93 -2.25 -16.80 -3.92
C ALA A 93 -2.76 -18.25 -4.05
N ALA A 94 -2.84 -18.76 -5.29
CA ALA A 94 -3.26 -20.13 -5.53
C ALA A 94 -2.29 -21.17 -4.94
N ALA A 95 -0.99 -20.85 -4.86
CA ALA A 95 -0.01 -21.77 -4.29
C ALA A 95 -0.19 -21.88 -2.76
N LEU A 96 -0.33 -20.74 -2.09
CA LEU A 96 -0.57 -20.68 -0.66
C LEU A 96 -1.92 -21.29 -0.28
N LEU A 97 -2.96 -21.06 -1.09
CA LEU A 97 -4.24 -21.74 -0.93
C LEU A 97 -4.06 -23.26 -0.91
N MET A 98 -3.36 -23.81 -1.91
CA MET A 98 -3.14 -25.25 -2.00
C MET A 98 -2.30 -25.81 -0.85
N GLU A 99 -1.35 -25.03 -0.32
CA GLU A 99 -0.62 -25.38 0.90
C GLU A 99 -1.55 -25.47 2.12
N LYS A 100 -2.44 -24.49 2.30
CA LYS A 100 -3.43 -24.50 3.39
C LYS A 100 -4.41 -25.67 3.24
N ILE A 101 -4.96 -25.89 2.04
CA ILE A 101 -5.89 -27.03 1.78
C ILE A 101 -5.19 -28.36 2.02
N TYR A 102 -3.95 -28.53 1.54
CA TYR A 102 -3.17 -29.73 1.79
C TYR A 102 -2.98 -29.99 3.28
N PHE A 103 -2.61 -28.96 4.05
CA PHE A 103 -2.48 -29.05 5.49
C PHE A 103 -3.82 -29.42 6.16
N LEU A 104 -4.92 -28.76 5.80
CA LEU A 104 -6.24 -29.03 6.37
C LEU A 104 -6.73 -30.46 6.13
N LEU A 105 -6.54 -30.98 4.91
CA LEU A 105 -7.06 -32.30 4.52
C LEU A 105 -6.14 -33.47 4.91
N THR A 106 -4.83 -33.24 5.05
CA THR A 106 -3.86 -34.31 5.31
C THR A 106 -3.17 -34.19 6.66
N ASN A 107 -3.31 -33.05 7.34
CA ASN A 107 -2.59 -32.69 8.56
C ASN A 107 -1.06 -32.78 8.44
N ARG A 108 -0.53 -32.60 7.22
CA ARG A 108 0.91 -32.62 6.92
C ARG A 108 1.40 -31.22 6.61
N LYS A 109 2.47 -30.82 7.30
CA LYS A 109 3.14 -29.54 7.04
C LYS A 109 4.24 -29.72 6.01
N ILE A 110 4.29 -28.80 5.05
CA ILE A 110 5.39 -28.70 4.10
C ILE A 110 6.47 -27.84 4.72
N LYS A 111 7.73 -28.14 4.43
CA LYS A 111 8.86 -27.30 4.83
C LYS A 111 8.90 -26.06 3.92
N SER A 112 8.16 -25.01 4.27
CA SER A 112 8.28 -23.70 3.65
C SER A 112 9.10 -22.76 4.54
N ALA A 113 9.83 -21.83 3.91
CA ALA A 113 10.48 -20.75 4.64
C ALA A 113 9.39 -19.84 5.27
N PRO A 114 9.58 -19.33 6.50
CA PRO A 114 8.66 -18.36 7.07
C PRO A 114 8.60 -17.12 6.17
N VAL A 115 7.43 -16.76 5.67
CA VAL A 115 7.21 -15.52 4.93
C VAL A 115 6.57 -14.54 5.91
N GLU A 116 7.22 -13.41 6.16
CA GLU A 116 6.75 -12.44 7.17
C GLU A 116 5.40 -11.78 6.81
N ASP A 117 5.01 -11.83 5.53
CA ASP A 117 3.71 -11.38 5.02
C ASP A 117 2.99 -12.49 4.21
N GLU A 118 2.54 -13.57 4.87
CA GLU A 118 1.88 -14.70 4.17
C GLU A 118 0.69 -14.28 3.28
N TYR A 119 -0.01 -13.19 3.60
CA TYR A 119 -1.26 -12.81 2.92
C TYR A 119 -1.17 -11.51 2.11
N ASN A 120 0.04 -10.96 1.94
CA ASN A 120 0.23 -9.80 1.09
C ASN A 120 0.54 -10.23 -0.35
N PHE A 121 -0.42 -9.99 -1.25
CA PHE A 121 -0.27 -10.29 -2.68
C PHE A 121 0.20 -9.08 -3.51
N THR A 122 0.73 -8.05 -2.86
CA THR A 122 1.37 -6.92 -3.53
C THR A 122 2.85 -7.16 -3.81
N ASP A 123 3.44 -6.37 -4.70
CA ASP A 123 4.87 -6.38 -4.98
C ASP A 123 5.71 -5.55 -4.00
N SER A 124 5.13 -5.06 -2.89
CA SER A 124 5.77 -4.13 -1.93
C SER A 124 7.13 -4.61 -1.44
N ASN A 125 7.22 -5.84 -0.91
CA ASN A 125 8.49 -6.42 -0.43
C ASN A 125 9.58 -6.47 -1.50
N TYR A 126 9.20 -6.74 -2.75
CA TYR A 126 10.14 -6.73 -3.87
C TYR A 126 10.58 -5.29 -4.21
N GLN A 127 9.66 -4.33 -4.21
CA GLN A 127 9.96 -2.92 -4.50
C GLN A 127 10.86 -2.28 -3.45
N GLU A 128 10.72 -2.65 -2.18
CA GLU A 128 11.55 -2.13 -1.08
C GLU A 128 13.02 -2.50 -1.25
N GLN A 129 13.29 -3.74 -1.69
CA GLN A 129 14.64 -4.27 -1.92
C GLN A 129 15.31 -3.69 -3.17
N LEU A 130 14.54 -3.12 -4.10
CA LEU A 130 15.07 -2.54 -5.32
C LEU A 130 15.69 -1.16 -5.08
N PRO A 131 16.77 -0.82 -5.81
CA PRO A 131 17.30 0.54 -5.80
C PRO A 131 16.28 1.51 -6.43
N ALA A 132 16.29 2.76 -5.97
CA ALA A 132 15.34 3.81 -6.35
C ALA A 132 15.09 3.98 -7.87
N HIS A 133 16.10 3.74 -8.70
CA HIS A 133 15.97 3.88 -10.16
C HIS A 133 15.30 2.68 -10.86
N ALA A 134 15.25 1.53 -10.18
CA ALA A 134 14.66 0.29 -10.70
C ALA A 134 13.24 0.03 -10.15
N ARG A 135 12.81 0.82 -9.15
CA ARG A 135 11.45 0.73 -8.60
C ARG A 135 10.39 1.08 -9.65
N SER A 136 9.23 0.46 -9.50
CA SER A 136 8.07 0.69 -10.36
C SER A 136 7.62 2.16 -10.34
N THR A 137 7.20 2.67 -11.50
CA THR A 137 6.45 3.94 -11.58
C THR A 137 5.06 3.77 -10.95
N ALA A 138 4.41 4.87 -10.55
CA ALA A 138 3.06 4.82 -9.97
C ALA A 138 2.07 4.02 -10.82
N SER A 139 2.06 4.24 -12.15
CA SER A 139 1.18 3.50 -13.07
C SER A 139 1.49 2.00 -13.10
N MET A 140 2.77 1.62 -13.04
CA MET A 140 3.17 0.22 -13.02
C MET A 140 2.84 -0.44 -11.68
N ALA A 141 2.99 0.29 -10.56
CA ALA A 141 2.60 -0.18 -9.24
C ALA A 141 1.10 -0.49 -9.16
N ILE A 142 0.24 0.36 -9.73
CA ILE A 142 -1.21 0.09 -9.83
C ILE A 142 -1.44 -1.20 -10.64
N LYS A 143 -0.81 -1.29 -11.82
CA LYS A 143 -0.99 -2.43 -12.73
C LYS A 143 -0.51 -3.77 -12.14
N ASN A 144 0.55 -3.76 -11.34
CA ASN A 144 1.09 -4.96 -10.72
C ASN A 144 0.20 -5.47 -9.56
N ASN A 145 -0.41 -4.55 -8.82
CA ASN A 145 -1.09 -4.85 -7.56
C ASN A 145 -2.61 -4.99 -7.67
N ILE A 146 -3.22 -4.39 -8.71
CA ILE A 146 -4.65 -4.47 -8.99
C ILE A 146 -4.89 -5.30 -10.26
N ALA A 147 -5.56 -6.44 -10.12
CA ALA A 147 -5.94 -7.27 -11.25
C ALA A 147 -7.13 -6.65 -12.01
N ASN A 148 -7.16 -6.79 -13.35
CA ASN A 148 -8.28 -6.32 -14.18
C ASN A 148 -9.64 -6.89 -13.73
N THR A 149 -9.63 -8.13 -13.21
CA THR A 149 -10.82 -8.78 -12.69
C THR A 149 -11.33 -8.13 -11.40
N GLU A 150 -10.46 -7.54 -10.56
CA GLU A 150 -10.88 -6.79 -9.36
C GLU A 150 -11.69 -5.55 -9.75
N LEU A 151 -11.39 -4.94 -10.90
CA LEU A 151 -12.11 -3.77 -11.41
C LEU A 151 -13.48 -4.11 -11.99
N SER A 152 -13.71 -5.38 -12.33
CA SER A 152 -14.96 -5.86 -12.96
C SER A 152 -15.93 -6.48 -11.95
N THR A 153 -15.46 -6.79 -10.74
CA THR A 153 -16.29 -7.27 -9.63
C THR A 153 -16.98 -6.12 -8.90
N ASP A 154 -18.30 -6.19 -8.73
CA ASP A 154 -19.05 -5.42 -7.74
C ASP A 154 -19.11 -6.20 -6.40
N PRO A 155 -19.06 -5.54 -5.22
CA PRO A 155 -19.28 -4.12 -4.99
C PRO A 155 -18.08 -3.42 -4.32
N ASP A 156 -17.48 -2.48 -5.04
CA ASP A 156 -17.28 -1.09 -4.64
C ASP A 156 -16.15 -0.53 -5.50
N ARG A 157 -16.52 0.25 -6.52
CA ARG A 157 -15.58 1.16 -7.22
C ARG A 157 -14.77 1.97 -6.21
N ILE A 158 -15.38 2.29 -5.06
CA ILE A 158 -14.77 2.96 -3.92
C ILE A 158 -13.60 2.14 -3.36
N LEU A 159 -13.75 0.83 -3.15
CA LEU A 159 -12.68 -0.02 -2.63
C LEU A 159 -11.51 -0.11 -3.62
N CYS A 160 -11.81 -0.28 -4.91
CA CYS A 160 -10.77 -0.27 -5.95
C CYS A 160 -10.07 1.09 -6.03
N GLN A 161 -10.83 2.18 -5.92
CA GLN A 161 -10.28 3.54 -5.89
C GLN A 161 -9.42 3.77 -4.64
N GLN A 162 -9.87 3.33 -3.47
CA GLN A 162 -9.12 3.41 -2.22
C GLN A 162 -7.82 2.61 -2.30
N LYS A 163 -7.86 1.38 -2.84
CA LYS A 163 -6.67 0.56 -3.11
C LYS A 163 -5.71 1.28 -4.05
N ALA A 164 -6.20 1.82 -5.15
CA ALA A 164 -5.38 2.57 -6.11
C ALA A 164 -4.75 3.81 -5.46
N GLN A 165 -5.52 4.55 -4.65
CA GLN A 165 -5.04 5.71 -3.92
C GLN A 165 -3.97 5.34 -2.89
N ALA A 166 -4.14 4.22 -2.18
CA ALA A 166 -3.15 3.71 -1.24
C ALA A 166 -1.81 3.41 -1.94
N ILE A 167 -1.85 2.73 -3.10
CA ILE A 167 -0.66 2.44 -3.91
C ILE A 167 0.03 3.73 -4.37
N ILE A 168 -0.75 4.74 -4.79
CA ILE A 168 -0.20 6.04 -5.19
C ILE A 168 0.47 6.74 -4.01
N ASN A 169 -0.19 6.76 -2.85
CA ASN A 169 0.33 7.42 -1.66
C ASN A 169 1.65 6.78 -1.24
N ASP A 170 1.68 5.45 -1.13
CA ASP A 170 2.88 4.68 -0.81
C ASP A 170 4.04 4.99 -1.77
N HIS A 171 3.77 4.99 -3.08
CA HIS A 171 4.76 5.39 -4.08
C HIS A 171 5.28 6.82 -3.87
N LEU A 172 4.40 7.78 -3.56
CA LEU A 172 4.80 9.17 -3.29
C LEU A 172 5.66 9.28 -2.02
N GLU A 173 5.37 8.46 -1.01
CA GLU A 173 6.14 8.41 0.24
C GLU A 173 7.53 7.85 0.03
N HIS A 174 7.68 6.74 -0.71
CA HIS A 174 9.00 6.22 -1.08
C HIS A 174 9.82 7.27 -1.84
N ARG A 175 9.21 7.97 -2.81
CA ARG A 175 9.88 9.06 -3.54
C ARG A 175 10.24 10.25 -2.63
N ARG A 176 9.47 10.49 -1.57
CA ARG A 176 9.77 11.52 -0.56
C ARG A 176 10.95 11.09 0.31
N GLN A 177 10.96 9.85 0.79
CA GLN A 177 12.03 9.26 1.59
C GLN A 177 13.36 9.27 0.82
N GLU A 178 13.36 8.84 -0.45
CA GLU A 178 14.56 8.89 -1.30
C GLU A 178 15.19 10.29 -1.39
N ARG A 179 14.36 11.34 -1.46
CA ARG A 179 14.81 12.73 -1.49
C ARG A 179 15.42 13.20 -0.18
N VAL A 180 14.96 12.64 0.94
CA VAL A 180 15.48 12.93 2.28
C VAL A 180 16.80 12.18 2.53
N GLU A 181 16.90 10.94 2.06
CA GLU A 181 18.09 10.09 2.23
C GLU A 181 19.28 10.55 1.39
N ASP A 182 19.06 10.98 0.15
CA ASP A 182 20.12 11.53 -0.70
C ASP A 182 19.74 12.89 -1.31
N PRO A 183 19.75 13.98 -0.49
CA PRO A 183 19.40 15.31 -0.97
C PRO A 183 20.30 15.80 -2.11
N ARG A 184 21.56 15.34 -2.14
CA ARG A 184 22.55 15.75 -3.14
C ARG A 184 22.19 15.20 -4.52
N ARG A 185 21.82 13.92 -4.61
CA ARG A 185 21.36 13.29 -5.87
C ARG A 185 20.17 14.00 -6.48
N PHE A 186 19.26 14.54 -5.66
CA PHE A 186 18.08 15.27 -6.13
C PHE A 186 18.27 16.79 -6.24
N GLY A 187 19.50 17.30 -6.07
CA GLY A 187 19.77 18.73 -6.15
C GLY A 187 19.11 19.58 -5.05
N ILE A 188 18.69 18.95 -3.95
CA ILE A 188 18.02 19.60 -2.83
C ILE A 188 19.07 20.33 -2.00
N ARG A 189 18.99 21.66 -1.99
CA ARG A 189 19.90 22.50 -1.21
C ARG A 189 19.40 22.60 0.24
N PRO A 190 20.28 22.50 1.24
CA PRO A 190 19.87 22.67 2.62
C PRO A 190 19.34 24.10 2.84
N THR A 191 18.26 24.21 3.59
CA THR A 191 17.62 25.49 3.90
C THR A 191 18.55 26.38 4.72
N LEU A 192 18.30 27.70 4.77
CA LEU A 192 19.04 28.64 5.62
C LEU A 192 19.10 28.15 7.08
N GLY A 193 17.97 27.69 7.63
CA GLY A 193 17.91 27.14 8.98
C GLY A 193 18.73 25.86 9.19
N GLN A 194 18.91 25.03 8.16
CA GLN A 194 19.77 23.84 8.20
C GLN A 194 21.26 24.20 8.10
N ARG A 195 21.58 25.32 7.42
CA ARG A 195 22.95 25.85 7.32
C ARG A 195 23.37 26.64 8.56
N CYS A 196 22.41 27.22 9.28
CA CYS A 196 22.68 27.98 10.50
C CYS A 196 23.16 27.06 11.62
N PRO A 197 24.31 27.34 12.28
CA PRO A 197 24.73 26.60 13.45
C PRO A 197 23.74 26.83 14.60
N ARG A 198 22.99 25.79 14.96
CA ARG A 198 22.17 25.82 16.19
C ARG A 198 23.08 25.54 17.37
N LYS A 199 23.27 26.55 18.22
CA LYS A 199 23.84 26.33 19.56
C LYS A 199 22.84 25.46 20.33
N VAL A 200 23.27 24.30 20.81
CA VAL A 200 22.47 23.49 21.73
C VAL A 200 22.18 24.35 22.97
N PRO A 201 20.91 24.45 23.43
CA PRO A 201 20.62 25.10 24.69
C PRO A 201 21.46 24.44 25.79
N PRO A 202 22.16 25.22 26.63
CA PRO A 202 22.93 24.64 27.73
C PRO A 202 21.98 23.83 28.62
N SER A 203 22.41 22.61 28.97
CA SER A 203 21.67 21.68 29.83
C SER A 203 21.74 22.13 31.30
N ASN A 204 21.23 23.32 31.59
CA ASN A 204 20.98 23.76 32.95
C ASN A 204 19.47 23.83 33.17
N TYR A 205 18.90 22.68 33.54
CA TYR A 205 17.75 22.70 34.42
C TYR A 205 18.22 23.27 35.77
N ASN A 206 17.43 24.21 36.29
CA ASN A 206 17.59 24.96 37.54
C ASN A 206 18.40 26.25 37.43
N GLU A 207 17.80 27.29 36.88
CA GLU A 207 17.94 28.61 37.48
C GLU A 207 16.59 29.32 37.49
N SER A 208 16.10 29.54 38.71
CA SER A 208 14.89 30.27 39.03
C SER A 208 14.80 31.59 38.26
N LEU A 209 13.62 31.85 37.67
CA LEU A 209 13.21 33.15 37.17
C LEU A 209 13.42 34.23 38.24
N GLN A 210 14.55 34.93 38.21
CA GLN A 210 14.66 36.26 38.79
C GLN A 210 15.02 37.25 37.70
N ARG A 211 13.97 37.87 37.19
CA ARG A 211 13.97 39.00 36.27
C ARG A 211 14.67 40.18 36.98
N PRO A 212 15.78 40.75 36.48
CA PRO A 212 16.35 41.93 37.12
C PRO A 212 15.48 43.15 36.78
N GLN A 213 14.83 43.74 37.78
CA GLN A 213 14.31 45.10 37.68
C GLN A 213 15.49 46.05 37.50
N ARG A 214 15.55 46.75 36.36
CA ARG A 214 16.50 47.83 36.13
C ARG A 214 16.15 49.01 37.03
N HIS A 215 16.94 49.24 38.08
CA HIS A 215 16.98 50.53 38.76
C HIS A 215 17.80 51.52 37.92
N THR A 216 17.15 52.58 37.46
CA THR A 216 17.80 53.73 36.83
C THR A 216 18.39 54.64 37.92
N LYS A 217 19.73 54.79 37.93
CA LYS A 217 20.38 55.94 38.56
C LYS A 217 20.89 56.87 37.47
N GLY A 218 20.40 58.11 37.50
CA GLY A 218 20.69 59.14 36.52
C GLY A 218 22.16 59.56 36.55
N HIS A 219 22.73 59.71 35.35
CA HIS A 219 23.89 60.56 35.11
C HIS A 219 23.42 61.70 34.21
N LYS A 220 23.51 62.93 34.72
CA LYS A 220 23.27 64.15 33.97
C LYS A 220 24.42 64.35 32.98
N ILE A 221 24.11 64.50 31.70
CA ILE A 221 24.96 65.19 30.74
C ILE A 221 24.06 66.24 30.07
N GLU A 222 24.50 67.49 30.15
CA GLU A 222 23.83 68.68 29.63
C GLU A 222 23.94 68.77 28.10
N GLY A 223 22.82 69.16 27.48
CA GLY A 223 22.76 70.03 26.31
C GLY A 223 23.16 69.50 24.93
N ASN A 224 22.18 69.13 24.10
CA ASN A 224 21.70 69.99 22.99
C ASN A 224 20.38 69.45 22.40
N PRO A 225 19.42 70.29 21.95
CA PRO A 225 18.11 69.87 21.48
C PRO A 225 18.07 69.82 19.95
N ASP A 226 17.83 68.64 19.36
CA ASP A 226 17.02 68.53 18.13
C ASP A 226 16.50 67.09 17.96
N GLU A 227 15.21 66.95 18.20
CA GLU A 227 14.31 65.88 17.76
C GLU A 227 14.28 65.83 16.21
N ASN A 228 13.89 64.80 15.45
CA ASN A 228 13.13 63.58 15.68
C ASN A 228 13.32 62.73 14.39
N GLN A 229 13.86 61.51 14.45
CA GLN A 229 13.63 60.50 13.40
C GLN A 229 13.48 59.12 14.03
N PRO A 230 12.28 58.50 14.02
CA PRO A 230 12.12 57.12 14.46
C PRO A 230 12.76 56.18 13.42
N ALA A 231 13.69 55.34 13.87
CA ALA A 231 14.27 54.29 13.04
C ALA A 231 13.17 53.35 12.53
N LYS A 232 12.98 53.30 11.21
CA LYS A 232 12.06 52.37 10.54
C LYS A 232 12.59 50.95 10.70
N TYR A 233 11.88 50.10 11.44
CA TYR A 233 12.02 48.66 11.33
C TYR A 233 10.81 48.10 10.56
N THR A 234 11.07 47.14 9.69
CA THR A 234 10.04 46.41 8.95
C THR A 234 9.68 45.17 9.75
N GLU A 235 8.48 45.15 10.32
CA GLU A 235 7.93 43.96 10.94
C GLU A 235 7.48 42.98 9.85
N ILE A 236 8.12 41.82 9.78
CA ILE A 236 7.76 40.76 8.83
C ILE A 236 6.74 39.87 9.53
N GLN A 237 5.47 39.97 9.11
CA GLN A 237 4.44 39.05 9.58
C GLN A 237 4.57 37.70 8.85
N VAL A 238 4.85 36.66 9.62
CA VAL A 238 4.90 35.28 9.13
C VAL A 238 3.51 34.68 9.29
N ASN A 239 2.79 34.49 8.18
CA ASN A 239 1.56 33.70 8.19
C ASN A 239 1.93 32.24 8.46
N GLN A 240 1.65 31.78 9.68
CA GLN A 240 1.71 30.36 9.96
C GLN A 240 0.60 29.67 9.17
N VAL A 241 1.01 28.74 8.30
CA VAL A 241 0.07 27.87 7.59
C VAL A 241 -0.54 26.96 8.64
N THR A 242 -1.77 27.26 9.04
CA THR A 242 -2.60 26.35 9.83
C THR A 242 -2.84 25.10 9.00
N GLY A 243 -2.33 23.97 9.48
CA GLY A 243 -2.62 22.67 8.90
C GLY A 243 -4.13 22.41 8.99
N THR A 244 -4.80 22.48 7.86
CA THR A 244 -6.13 21.90 7.67
C THR A 244 -6.10 21.07 6.41
N SER A 245 -6.37 19.79 6.60
CA SER A 245 -6.81 18.85 5.58
C SER A 245 -7.94 19.48 4.75
N GLU A 246 -7.72 19.66 3.45
CA GLU A 246 -8.69 19.37 2.39
C GLU A 246 -8.06 19.66 1.03
N GLY A 247 -8.36 18.80 0.06
CA GLY A 247 -7.67 18.71 -1.21
C GLY A 247 -7.86 19.93 -2.11
N PHE A 248 -6.82 20.25 -2.88
CA PHE A 248 -6.94 21.12 -4.04
C PHE A 248 -6.14 20.53 -5.21
N LEU A 249 -6.87 20.07 -6.23
CA LEU A 249 -6.40 19.95 -7.61
C LEU A 249 -6.25 21.35 -8.22
N PRO A 250 -5.30 21.59 -9.14
CA PRO A 250 -5.21 22.86 -9.86
C PRO A 250 -6.24 22.95 -11.01
N PRO A 251 -6.68 24.17 -11.38
CA PRO A 251 -7.70 24.37 -12.41
C PRO A 251 -7.12 24.26 -13.83
N ILE A 252 -7.92 23.72 -14.74
CA ILE A 252 -7.66 23.66 -16.19
C ILE A 252 -7.79 25.07 -16.76
N GLN A 253 -6.68 25.65 -17.26
CA GLN A 253 -6.71 26.90 -18.01
C GLN A 253 -7.04 26.63 -19.47
N THR A 254 -8.22 27.09 -19.89
CA THR A 254 -8.59 27.33 -21.28
C THR A 254 -7.94 28.62 -21.76
N THR A 255 -6.97 28.53 -22.67
CA THR A 255 -6.41 29.69 -23.37
C THR A 255 -7.15 29.89 -24.69
N GLY A 256 -8.02 30.89 -24.73
CA GLY A 256 -8.56 31.43 -25.98
C GLY A 256 -7.51 32.32 -26.66
N MET A 257 -7.23 32.03 -27.93
CA MET A 257 -6.55 32.97 -28.83
C MET A 257 -7.59 33.73 -29.64
N TYR A 258 -7.56 35.07 -29.57
CA TYR A 258 -8.17 35.93 -30.57
C TYR A 258 -7.05 36.61 -31.36
N SER A 259 -7.11 36.49 -32.70
CA SER A 259 -6.60 37.53 -33.60
C SER A 259 -7.48 37.54 -34.84
N MET A 260 -8.30 38.58 -34.96
CA MET A 260 -8.90 39.04 -36.21
C MET A 260 -7.86 39.86 -36.96
N VAL A 261 -7.70 39.59 -38.25
CA VAL A 261 -7.22 40.56 -39.22
C VAL A 261 -8.18 40.50 -40.40
N HIS A 262 -8.63 41.69 -40.80
CA HIS A 262 -9.39 41.96 -42.02
C HIS A 262 -8.57 41.64 -43.27
#